data_AF-A0A9W8PY95-F1
#
_entry.id   AF-A0A9W8PY95-F1
#
_cell.length_a   1.000
_cell.length_b   1.000
_cell.length_c   1.000
_cell.angle_alpha   90.00
_cell.angle_beta   90.00
_cell.angle_gamma   90.00
#
_symmetry.space_group_name_H-M   'P 1'
#
loop_
_entity.id
_entity.type
_entity.pdbx_description
1 polymer ?
#
loop_
_entity_poly.entity_id
_entity_poly.type
_entity_poly.pdbx_seq_one_letter_code
_entity_poly.pdbx_strand_id
1 'polypeptide(L)'
;MTTTYQAPPNGVLPSMPSQGYAIPNKDHAEDQSMYQPPQNNTTTTYPSPTGGPVRYKINRRSFRNRYECRPEHGFDRPATYTLKISENRKSKPDLSFAAKGLPMGECYFPNARKGSESIRIGLGNPSNMQWTELIPQSKDDHGWTFTFNLPSTGQPVPLTWMKDNNVAVDGMHASSLSNNNLKLVDPNGQLMAVFTSQTFSLSSSACGTVQINMDLGPAFEHAVIMSFLCIYELRKRVVSNSSSSNGMSAMAAVAAAGGAGASGGGGGGGGGC
;
A
#
# COMPACT_ATOMS: atom_id res chain seq x y z
N MET A 1 -36.88 34.70 28.29
CA MET A 1 -35.83 34.88 29.31
C MET A 1 -34.57 35.24 28.57
N THR A 2 -34.16 36.51 28.64
CA THR A 2 -33.11 37.10 27.80
C THR A 2 -31.90 37.30 28.68
N THR A 3 -30.81 36.56 28.44
CA THR A 3 -29.57 36.66 29.20
C THR A 3 -28.59 37.60 28.47
N THR A 4 -28.42 38.79 29.05
CA THR A 4 -27.44 39.79 28.64
C THR A 4 -26.06 39.39 29.17
N TYR A 5 -25.07 39.25 28.30
CA TYR A 5 -23.66 39.06 28.69
C TYR A 5 -23.01 40.41 29.00
N GLN A 6 -22.43 40.53 30.19
CA GLN A 6 -21.73 41.72 30.66
C GLN A 6 -20.23 41.44 30.68
N ALA A 7 -19.45 42.21 29.91
CA ALA A 7 -17.99 42.09 29.85
C ALA A 7 -17.34 42.81 31.04
N PRO A 8 -16.27 42.25 31.67
CA PRO A 8 -15.53 42.95 32.72
C PRO A 8 -14.48 43.94 32.15
N PRO A 9 -14.16 45.01 32.89
CA PRO A 9 -13.30 46.10 32.45
C PRO A 9 -11.80 45.79 32.60
N ASN A 10 -11.01 46.53 31.82
CA ASN A 10 -9.56 46.46 31.64
C ASN A 10 -8.70 46.25 32.90
N GLY A 11 -7.74 45.34 32.78
CA GLY A 11 -6.31 45.69 32.89
C GLY A 11 -5.66 45.62 34.26
N VAL A 12 -5.18 44.43 34.65
CA VAL A 12 -3.89 44.22 35.35
C VAL A 12 -3.41 42.79 35.02
N LEU A 13 -2.23 42.65 34.40
CA LEU A 13 -1.56 41.35 34.23
C LEU A 13 -0.85 40.98 35.54
N PRO A 14 -0.97 39.74 36.04
CA PRO A 14 -0.14 39.28 37.15
C PRO A 14 1.30 39.05 36.70
N SER A 15 2.24 39.52 37.52
CA SER A 15 3.69 39.38 37.38
C SER A 15 4.12 37.91 37.43
N MET A 16 4.88 37.46 36.42
CA MET A 16 5.54 36.15 36.44
C MET A 16 6.75 36.16 37.37
N PRO A 17 7.01 35.09 38.14
CA PRO A 17 8.28 34.90 38.82
C PRO A 17 9.37 34.46 37.84
N SER A 18 10.54 35.09 37.97
CA SER A 18 11.78 34.74 37.28
C SER A 18 12.23 33.34 37.69
N GLN A 19 12.27 32.40 36.74
CA GLN A 19 12.99 31.14 36.89
C GLN A 19 14.12 31.08 35.87
N GLY A 20 15.32 30.85 36.39
CA GLY A 20 16.57 30.83 35.63
C GLY A 20 16.58 29.71 34.59
N TYR A 21 17.11 30.05 33.42
CA TYR A 21 17.44 29.07 32.39
C TYR A 21 18.67 28.28 32.84
N ALA A 22 18.45 27.06 33.32
CA ALA A 22 19.45 26.01 33.27
C ALA A 22 19.41 25.39 31.86
N ILE A 23 20.53 25.48 31.14
CA ILE A 23 20.71 24.84 29.83
C ILE A 23 20.83 23.33 30.05
N PRO A 24 19.94 22.48 29.51
CA PRO A 24 20.12 21.04 29.55
C PRO A 24 21.20 20.63 28.55
N ASN A 25 22.10 19.80 29.05
CA ASN A 25 23.24 19.24 28.36
C ASN A 25 22.81 18.52 27.06
N LYS A 26 23.52 18.79 25.96
CA LYS A 26 23.41 18.01 24.72
C LYS A 26 24.08 16.68 24.97
N ASP A 27 23.28 15.64 25.22
CA ASP A 27 23.59 14.24 24.93
C ASP A 27 22.36 13.43 25.35
N HIS A 28 21.40 13.25 24.44
CA HIS A 28 20.40 12.18 24.37
C HIS A 28 19.40 12.56 23.27
N ALA A 29 19.74 12.20 22.03
CA ALA A 29 18.78 12.18 20.94
C ALA A 29 17.93 10.91 21.09
N GLU A 30 16.85 11.00 21.86
CA GLU A 30 15.81 9.98 21.84
C GLU A 30 14.92 10.22 20.61
N ASP A 31 14.97 9.22 19.74
CA ASP A 31 14.08 8.93 18.64
C ASP A 31 12.63 8.83 19.16
N GLN A 32 11.85 9.91 19.03
CA GLN A 32 10.42 9.89 19.32
C GLN A 32 9.64 9.21 18.18
N SER A 33 9.84 7.90 18.05
CA SER A 33 8.83 7.02 17.46
C SER A 33 7.68 6.89 18.46
N MET A 34 6.59 7.63 18.22
CA MET A 34 5.34 7.55 19.00
C MET A 34 4.56 6.24 18.77
N TYR A 35 5.23 5.18 18.29
CA TYR A 35 4.69 3.84 18.25
C TYR A 35 5.47 2.95 19.23
N GLN A 36 5.04 2.93 20.48
CA GLN A 36 5.33 1.80 21.36
C GLN A 36 4.40 0.66 20.94
N PRO A 37 4.90 -0.43 20.35
CA PRO A 37 4.09 -1.64 20.22
C PRO A 37 3.65 -2.06 21.62
N PRO A 38 2.41 -2.53 21.82
CA PRO A 38 1.96 -2.98 23.12
C PRO A 38 2.94 -4.02 23.67
N GLN A 39 3.67 -3.64 24.73
CA GLN A 39 4.42 -4.58 25.55
C GLN A 39 3.40 -5.42 26.31
N ASN A 40 3.00 -6.54 25.71
CA ASN A 40 2.63 -7.77 26.39
C ASN A 40 2.27 -8.84 25.35
N ASN A 41 2.81 -10.03 25.59
CA ASN A 41 2.65 -11.30 24.86
C ASN A 41 1.17 -11.67 24.63
N THR A 42 0.50 -10.97 23.73
CA THR A 42 -0.79 -11.37 23.17
C THR A 42 -0.56 -11.64 21.70
N THR A 43 -0.11 -12.87 21.42
CA THR A 43 -0.19 -13.45 20.09
C THR A 43 -1.59 -13.17 19.58
N THR A 44 -1.73 -12.31 18.57
CA THR A 44 -3.02 -12.02 17.93
C THR A 44 -3.45 -13.33 17.29
N THR A 45 -4.19 -14.13 18.06
CA THR A 45 -4.56 -15.47 17.66
C THR A 45 -5.78 -15.32 16.79
N TYR A 46 -5.55 -15.26 15.48
CA TYR A 46 -6.63 -15.34 14.52
C TYR A 46 -7.36 -16.66 14.70
N PRO A 47 -8.70 -16.69 14.65
CA PRO A 47 -9.42 -17.94 14.65
C PRO A 47 -8.91 -18.80 13.48
N SER A 48 -8.54 -20.05 13.77
CA SER A 48 -8.14 -21.00 12.74
C SER A 48 -9.26 -21.10 11.69
N PRO A 49 -8.95 -20.98 10.40
CA PRO A 49 -9.98 -20.99 9.36
C PRO A 49 -10.78 -22.30 9.37
N THR A 50 -12.10 -22.22 9.29
CA THR A 50 -12.95 -23.40 9.04
C THR A 50 -12.99 -23.75 7.55
N GLY A 51 -12.46 -22.88 6.68
CA GLY A 51 -12.27 -23.08 5.25
C GLY A 51 -10.81 -22.85 4.83
N GLY A 52 -10.33 -23.59 3.83
CA GLY A 52 -8.96 -23.45 3.34
C GLY A 52 -8.69 -22.10 2.65
N PRO A 53 -7.43 -21.82 2.26
CA PRO A 53 -7.06 -20.60 1.55
C PRO A 53 -7.88 -20.37 0.28
N VAL A 54 -8.27 -19.12 0.03
CA VAL A 54 -9.04 -18.74 -1.17
C VAL A 54 -8.10 -18.16 -2.23
N ARG A 55 -8.27 -18.55 -3.49
CA ARG A 55 -7.44 -18.11 -4.61
C ARG A 55 -8.22 -17.37 -5.68
N TYR A 56 -7.65 -16.29 -6.18
CA TYR A 56 -8.19 -15.45 -7.23
C TYR A 56 -7.20 -15.27 -8.38
N LYS A 57 -7.62 -15.66 -9.59
CA LYS A 57 -6.92 -15.33 -10.82
C LYS A 57 -7.19 -13.89 -11.20
N ILE A 58 -6.13 -13.12 -11.37
CA ILE A 58 -6.17 -11.71 -11.73
C ILE A 58 -5.90 -11.56 -13.21
N ASN A 59 -6.85 -10.96 -13.93
CA ASN A 59 -6.72 -10.67 -15.34
C ASN A 59 -6.93 -9.18 -15.62
N ARG A 60 -6.13 -8.62 -16.53
CA ARG A 60 -6.34 -7.32 -17.16
C ARG A 60 -6.42 -7.51 -18.66
N ARG A 61 -7.62 -7.36 -19.24
CA ARG A 61 -7.77 -7.45 -20.69
C ARG A 61 -7.13 -6.22 -21.35
N SER A 62 -6.27 -6.42 -22.34
CA SER A 62 -5.42 -5.37 -22.93
C SER A 62 -6.16 -4.17 -23.55
N PHE A 63 -7.48 -4.28 -23.78
CA PHE A 63 -8.34 -3.20 -24.29
C PHE A 63 -9.39 -2.73 -23.27
N ARG A 64 -9.31 -3.18 -22.03
CA ARG A 64 -10.21 -2.77 -20.95
C ARG A 64 -9.39 -2.14 -19.85
N ASN A 65 -9.76 -0.92 -19.48
CA ASN A 65 -9.28 -0.25 -18.27
C ASN A 65 -9.95 -0.86 -17.03
N ARG A 66 -9.78 -2.18 -16.86
CA ARG A 66 -10.38 -2.95 -15.78
C ARG A 66 -9.58 -4.23 -15.48
N TYR A 67 -9.41 -4.49 -14.18
CA TYR A 67 -9.01 -5.78 -13.64
C TYR A 67 -10.24 -6.64 -13.31
N GLU A 68 -10.15 -7.93 -13.60
CA GLU A 68 -11.12 -8.95 -13.21
C GLU A 68 -10.43 -9.97 -12.30
N CYS A 69 -10.94 -10.13 -11.08
CA CYS A 69 -10.49 -11.15 -10.14
C CYS A 69 -11.54 -12.25 -10.10
N ARG A 70 -11.14 -13.47 -10.49
CA ARG A 70 -12.04 -14.63 -10.56
C ARG A 70 -11.57 -15.71 -9.61
N PRO A 71 -12.45 -16.30 -8.80
CA PRO A 71 -12.06 -17.42 -7.95
C PRO A 71 -11.60 -18.61 -8.79
N GLU A 72 -10.60 -19.34 -8.30
CA GLU A 72 -10.02 -20.49 -9.02
C GLU A 72 -10.83 -21.78 -8.82
N HIS A 73 -11.54 -21.93 -7.70
CA HIS A 73 -12.35 -23.11 -7.39
C HIS A 73 -13.75 -22.74 -6.92
N GLY A 74 -14.73 -23.56 -7.32
CA GLY A 74 -16.16 -23.42 -7.01
C GLY A 74 -16.50 -23.83 -5.58
N PHE A 75 -15.91 -23.14 -4.60
CA PHE A 75 -16.47 -23.13 -3.25
C PHE A 75 -17.77 -22.33 -3.24
N ASP A 76 -18.61 -22.51 -2.22
CA ASP A 76 -19.88 -21.79 -2.01
C ASP A 76 -19.71 -20.24 -1.82
N ARG A 77 -18.47 -19.77 -1.99
CA ARG A 77 -18.03 -18.39 -2.24
C ARG A 77 -16.81 -18.41 -3.17
N PRO A 78 -16.46 -17.32 -3.91
CA PRO A 78 -16.83 -15.91 -3.71
C PRO A 78 -17.14 -15.11 -5.00
N ALA A 79 -17.52 -13.85 -4.81
CA ALA A 79 -17.85 -12.89 -5.86
C ALA A 79 -16.77 -12.77 -6.95
N THR A 80 -17.19 -12.57 -8.21
CA THR A 80 -16.30 -11.92 -9.18
C THR A 80 -16.08 -10.48 -8.73
N TYR A 81 -14.82 -10.08 -8.59
CA TYR A 81 -14.46 -8.71 -8.32
C TYR A 81 -14.02 -8.02 -9.60
N THR A 82 -14.35 -6.73 -9.69
CA THR A 82 -13.90 -5.87 -10.78
C THR A 82 -13.32 -4.59 -10.23
N LEU A 83 -12.14 -4.22 -10.74
CA LEU A 83 -11.52 -2.93 -10.46
C LEU A 83 -11.45 -2.13 -11.76
N LYS A 84 -12.22 -1.05 -11.88
CA LYS A 84 -12.17 -0.16 -13.05
C LYS A 84 -11.10 0.90 -12.84
N ILE A 85 -10.33 1.18 -13.89
CA ILE A 85 -9.30 2.22 -13.90
C ILE A 85 -9.91 3.45 -14.57
N SER A 86 -9.87 4.60 -13.90
CA SER A 86 -10.33 5.86 -14.49
C SER A 86 -9.25 6.46 -15.38
N GLU A 87 -9.66 6.92 -16.56
CA GLU A 87 -8.80 7.69 -17.48
C GLU A 87 -8.77 9.18 -17.13
N ASN A 88 -9.81 9.69 -16.43
CA ASN A 88 -9.94 11.11 -16.08
C ASN A 88 -9.92 11.32 -14.56
N ARG A 89 -8.91 12.04 -14.07
CA ARG A 89 -8.58 12.17 -12.65
C ARG A 89 -9.16 13.41 -11.96
N LYS A 90 -9.84 14.31 -12.69
CA LYS A 90 -10.27 15.61 -12.12
C LYS A 90 -11.47 15.53 -11.17
N SER A 91 -12.26 14.45 -11.22
CA SER A 91 -13.47 14.30 -10.40
C SER A 91 -13.87 12.84 -10.13
N LYS A 92 -13.00 11.88 -10.45
CA LYS A 92 -13.30 10.44 -10.32
C LYS A 92 -12.17 9.76 -9.56
N PRO A 93 -12.47 8.71 -8.77
CA PRO A 93 -11.43 7.86 -8.19
C PRO A 93 -10.53 7.30 -9.29
N ASP A 94 -9.23 7.18 -9.02
CA ASP A 94 -8.29 6.54 -9.94
C ASP A 94 -8.66 5.09 -10.20
N LEU A 95 -9.18 4.43 -9.17
CA LEU A 95 -9.64 3.05 -9.19
C LEU A 95 -11.00 2.92 -8.50
N SER A 96 -11.95 2.23 -9.12
CA SER A 96 -13.26 1.89 -8.52
C SER A 96 -13.41 0.38 -8.39
N PHE A 97 -13.63 -0.09 -7.18
CA PHE A 97 -13.79 -1.50 -6.84
C PHE A 97 -15.26 -1.89 -6.72
N ALA A 98 -15.61 -3.03 -7.29
CA ALA A 98 -16.95 -3.60 -7.18
C ALA A 98 -16.90 -5.11 -6.95
N ALA A 99 -17.79 -5.61 -6.09
CA ALA A 99 -18.03 -7.02 -5.85
C ALA A 99 -19.42 -7.39 -6.35
N LYS A 100 -19.54 -8.39 -7.22
CA LYS A 100 -20.82 -8.78 -7.86
C LYS A 100 -21.55 -7.58 -8.51
N GLY A 101 -20.80 -6.61 -9.03
CA GLY A 101 -21.35 -5.40 -9.66
C GLY A 101 -21.73 -4.27 -8.69
N LEU A 102 -21.72 -4.51 -7.38
CA LEU A 102 -21.99 -3.49 -6.37
C LEU A 102 -20.70 -2.73 -6.01
N PRO A 103 -20.71 -1.40 -5.89
CA PRO A 103 -19.54 -0.62 -5.51
C PRO A 103 -19.13 -0.94 -4.07
N MET A 104 -17.85 -1.28 -3.89
CA MET A 104 -17.28 -1.75 -2.61
C MET A 104 -15.99 -1.04 -2.22
N GLY A 105 -15.52 -0.10 -3.03
CA GLY A 105 -14.36 0.70 -2.67
C GLY A 105 -13.89 1.64 -3.77
N GLU A 106 -13.05 2.57 -3.37
CA GLU A 106 -12.44 3.58 -4.23
C GLU A 106 -10.98 3.80 -3.85
N CYS A 107 -10.17 4.24 -4.80
CA CYS A 107 -8.76 4.51 -4.55
C CYS A 107 -8.31 5.73 -5.35
N TYR A 108 -7.52 6.56 -4.68
CA TYR A 108 -7.00 7.83 -5.16
C TYR A 108 -5.49 7.80 -4.99
N PHE A 109 -4.77 7.91 -6.10
CA PHE A 109 -3.32 7.87 -6.07
C PHE A 109 -2.73 9.19 -5.57
N PRO A 110 -1.50 9.14 -5.05
CA PRO A 110 -0.82 10.32 -4.56
C PRO A 110 -0.74 11.40 -5.63
N ASN A 111 -0.97 12.64 -5.21
CA ASN A 111 -0.87 13.81 -6.08
C ASN A 111 0.43 14.53 -5.74
N ALA A 112 1.41 14.47 -6.64
CA ALA A 112 2.72 15.10 -6.46
C ALA A 112 2.63 16.61 -6.14
N ARG A 113 1.59 17.30 -6.62
CA ARG A 113 1.38 18.74 -6.33
C ARG A 113 0.96 19.00 -4.88
N LYS A 114 0.48 17.98 -4.17
CA LYS A 114 0.00 18.06 -2.78
C LYS A 114 0.99 17.45 -1.78
N GLY A 115 2.15 16.97 -2.23
CA GLY A 115 3.19 16.40 -1.35
C GLY A 115 2.80 15.11 -0.62
N SER A 116 1.69 14.46 -0.98
CA SER A 116 1.30 13.17 -0.42
C SER A 116 1.95 12.05 -1.23
N GLU A 117 2.58 11.10 -0.53
CA GLU A 117 3.15 9.88 -1.09
C GLU A 117 2.27 8.65 -0.81
N SER A 118 1.22 8.79 0.01
CA SER A 118 0.28 7.73 0.35
C SER A 118 -0.81 7.55 -0.71
N ILE A 119 -1.32 6.32 -0.85
CA ILE A 119 -2.51 6.02 -1.65
C ILE A 119 -3.71 6.03 -0.71
N ARG A 120 -4.71 6.84 -0.98
CA ARG A 120 -5.94 6.85 -0.19
C ARG A 120 -6.90 5.80 -0.74
N ILE A 121 -7.36 4.88 0.11
CA ILE A 121 -8.33 3.84 -0.26
C ILE A 121 -9.57 3.93 0.63
N GLY A 122 -10.73 3.77 0.02
CA GLY A 122 -12.02 3.63 0.68
C GLY A 122 -12.52 2.20 0.51
N LEU A 123 -12.97 1.58 1.59
CA LEU A 123 -13.52 0.22 1.61
C LEU A 123 -14.95 0.23 2.13
N GLY A 124 -15.81 -0.59 1.53
CA GLY A 124 -17.23 -0.68 1.86
C GLY A 124 -18.11 -0.01 0.82
N ASN A 125 -19.41 0.08 1.12
CA ASN A 125 -20.34 0.72 0.21
C ASN A 125 -20.13 2.25 0.20
N PRO A 126 -20.50 2.97 -0.88
CA PRO A 126 -20.32 4.43 -0.95
C PRO A 126 -21.00 5.23 0.17
N SER A 127 -22.04 4.66 0.79
CA SER A 127 -22.79 5.31 1.88
C SER A 127 -22.14 5.15 3.26
N ASN A 128 -21.24 4.17 3.43
CA ASN A 128 -20.54 3.85 4.67
C ASN A 128 -19.10 3.43 4.34
N MET A 129 -18.41 4.29 3.60
CA MET A 129 -17.05 4.03 3.16
C MET A 129 -16.07 4.32 4.30
N GLN A 130 -15.28 3.31 4.65
CA GLN A 130 -14.19 3.43 5.61
C GLN A 130 -12.90 3.80 4.87
N TRP A 131 -12.34 4.96 5.20
CA TRP A 131 -11.13 5.46 4.57
C TRP A 131 -9.90 5.03 5.36
N THR A 132 -8.89 4.54 4.63
CA THR A 132 -7.55 4.30 5.15
C THR A 132 -6.52 4.76 4.11
N GLU A 133 -5.27 4.84 4.53
CA GLU A 133 -4.15 5.14 3.65
C GLU A 133 -3.25 3.91 3.52
N LEU A 134 -2.73 3.69 2.32
CA LEU A 134 -1.57 2.85 2.07
C LEU A 134 -0.36 3.77 2.10
N ILE A 135 0.44 3.61 3.13
CA ILE A 135 1.63 4.42 3.39
C ILE A 135 2.83 3.62 2.87
N PRO A 136 3.67 4.20 1.99
CA PRO A 136 4.89 3.54 1.58
C PRO A 136 5.80 3.37 2.80
N GLN A 137 6.40 2.20 2.96
CA GLN A 137 7.53 2.06 3.88
C GLN A 137 8.73 2.82 3.32
N SER A 138 9.71 3.15 4.17
CA SER A 138 10.85 4.02 3.84
C SER A 138 11.58 3.58 2.55
N LYS A 139 12.43 4.48 2.01
CA LYS A 139 12.99 4.41 0.64
C LYS A 139 13.57 3.06 0.19
N ASP A 140 14.04 2.22 1.11
CA ASP A 140 14.71 0.95 0.81
C ASP A 140 13.76 -0.26 0.88
N ASP A 141 12.65 -0.13 1.59
CA ASP A 141 11.64 -1.18 1.75
C ASP A 141 10.51 -0.92 0.77
N HIS A 142 10.40 -1.74 -0.27
CA HIS A 142 9.31 -1.71 -1.25
C HIS A 142 7.92 -2.07 -0.66
N GLY A 143 7.73 -1.84 0.64
CA GLY A 143 6.56 -2.15 1.43
C GLY A 143 5.49 -1.07 1.36
N TRP A 144 4.24 -1.48 1.59
CA TRP A 144 3.09 -0.59 1.74
C TRP A 144 2.26 -1.06 2.93
N THR A 145 2.08 -0.20 3.92
CA THR A 145 1.31 -0.51 5.13
C THR A 145 -0.05 0.18 5.10
N PHE A 146 -1.10 -0.53 5.49
CA PHE A 146 -2.42 0.04 5.75
C PHE A 146 -3.00 -0.52 7.04
N THR A 147 -3.92 0.22 7.64
CA THR A 147 -4.63 -0.23 8.84
C THR A 147 -5.92 -0.94 8.46
N PHE A 148 -6.15 -2.11 9.03
CA PHE A 148 -7.38 -2.87 8.89
C PHE A 148 -8.02 -3.12 10.25
N ASN A 149 -9.31 -2.80 10.38
CA ASN A 149 -10.04 -3.08 11.62
C ASN A 149 -10.52 -4.54 11.59
N LEU A 150 -10.04 -5.35 12.53
CA LEU A 150 -10.43 -6.75 12.62
C LEU A 150 -11.94 -6.86 12.94
N PRO A 151 -12.72 -7.66 12.18
CA PRO A 151 -14.16 -7.77 12.43
C PRO A 151 -14.54 -8.32 13.81
N SER A 152 -13.67 -9.17 14.40
CA SER A 152 -13.94 -9.82 15.69
C SER A 152 -13.71 -8.91 16.90
N THR A 153 -12.75 -7.99 16.81
CA THR A 153 -12.31 -7.16 17.95
C THR A 153 -12.51 -5.67 17.73
N GLY A 154 -12.75 -5.24 16.49
CA GLY A 154 -12.73 -3.84 16.07
C GLY A 154 -11.34 -3.20 16.14
N GLN A 155 -10.31 -3.95 16.55
CA GLN A 155 -8.97 -3.40 16.76
C GLN A 155 -8.29 -3.11 15.42
N PRO A 156 -7.71 -1.91 15.26
CA PRO A 156 -6.92 -1.57 14.10
C PRO A 156 -5.60 -2.37 14.12
N VAL A 157 -5.33 -3.09 13.03
CA VAL A 157 -4.08 -3.83 12.84
C VAL A 157 -3.38 -3.31 11.59
N PRO A 158 -2.10 -2.88 11.67
CA PRO A 158 -1.34 -2.51 10.50
C PRO A 158 -0.90 -3.75 9.74
N LEU A 159 -1.29 -3.83 8.47
CA LEU A 159 -0.94 -4.90 7.55
C LEU A 159 0.00 -4.37 6.48
N THR A 160 1.05 -5.12 6.16
CA THR A 160 2.10 -4.66 5.25
C THR A 160 2.23 -5.58 4.05
N TRP A 161 2.01 -5.02 2.86
CA TRP A 161 2.41 -5.63 1.61
C TRP A 161 3.91 -5.43 1.41
N MET A 162 4.66 -6.49 1.15
CA MET A 162 6.10 -6.44 0.89
C MET A 162 6.43 -7.22 -0.38
N LYS A 163 7.47 -6.78 -1.10
CA LYS A 163 8.04 -7.58 -2.20
C LYS A 163 8.67 -8.84 -1.61
N ASP A 164 8.32 -10.00 -2.16
CA ASP A 164 8.95 -11.26 -1.80
C ASP A 164 8.92 -12.23 -2.98
N ASN A 165 10.09 -12.76 -3.34
CA ASN A 165 10.26 -13.75 -4.39
C ASN A 165 10.51 -15.17 -3.87
N ASN A 166 10.50 -15.37 -2.56
CA ASN A 166 10.69 -16.66 -1.91
C ASN A 166 9.37 -17.31 -1.49
N VAL A 167 8.28 -16.54 -1.46
CA VAL A 167 6.94 -17.02 -1.10
C VAL A 167 6.03 -16.91 -2.32
N ALA A 168 5.28 -17.98 -2.59
CA ALA A 168 4.33 -18.06 -3.70
C ALA A 168 2.98 -18.60 -3.24
N VAL A 169 1.95 -18.39 -4.06
CA VAL A 169 0.68 -19.12 -4.00
C VAL A 169 0.96 -20.62 -4.04
N ASP A 170 0.27 -21.45 -3.24
CA ASP A 170 0.63 -22.86 -3.16
C ASP A 170 0.41 -23.56 -4.51
N GLY A 171 1.38 -24.38 -4.91
CA GLY A 171 1.43 -25.01 -6.23
C GLY A 171 1.95 -24.09 -7.35
N MET A 172 2.30 -22.83 -7.06
CA MET A 172 3.00 -21.93 -7.98
C MET A 172 4.45 -21.73 -7.56
N HIS A 173 5.29 -21.30 -8.52
CA HIS A 173 6.67 -20.94 -8.27
C HIS A 173 6.86 -19.43 -8.45
N ALA A 174 7.44 -18.77 -7.45
CA ALA A 174 7.84 -17.37 -7.57
C ALA A 174 9.11 -17.29 -8.41
N SER A 175 9.05 -16.63 -9.58
CA SER A 175 10.25 -16.32 -10.34
C SER A 175 11.15 -15.37 -9.52
N SER A 176 12.41 -15.75 -9.31
CA SER A 176 13.41 -14.91 -8.63
C SER A 176 13.66 -13.58 -9.33
N LEU A 177 13.43 -13.54 -10.64
CA LEU A 177 13.56 -12.36 -11.50
C LEU A 177 12.30 -11.49 -11.55
N SER A 178 11.18 -11.94 -10.96
CA SER A 178 9.98 -11.11 -10.93
C SER A 178 10.16 -9.94 -9.96
N ASN A 179 9.76 -8.75 -10.39
CA ASN A 179 9.69 -7.59 -9.51
C ASN A 179 8.28 -7.37 -8.94
N ASN A 180 7.36 -8.30 -9.20
CA ASN A 180 5.93 -8.10 -8.98
C ASN A 180 5.31 -9.05 -7.97
N ASN A 181 6.04 -10.01 -7.41
CA ASN A 181 5.53 -10.87 -6.35
C ASN A 181 5.44 -10.09 -5.04
N LEU A 182 4.35 -10.31 -4.30
CA LEU A 182 4.06 -9.59 -3.07
C LEU A 182 3.52 -10.55 -2.02
N LYS A 183 3.85 -10.31 -0.75
CA LYS A 183 3.19 -10.94 0.40
C LYS A 183 2.59 -9.88 1.31
N LEU A 184 1.47 -10.21 1.93
CA LEU A 184 0.84 -9.42 2.98
C LEU A 184 1.13 -10.10 4.31
N VAL A 185 1.64 -9.35 5.27
CA VAL A 185 1.89 -9.83 6.64
C VAL A 185 1.28 -8.90 7.67
N ASP A 186 0.99 -9.45 8.85
CA ASP A 186 0.67 -8.65 10.03
C ASP A 186 1.94 -8.27 10.82
N PRO A 187 1.81 -7.54 11.94
CA PRO A 187 2.96 -7.15 12.76
C PRO A 187 3.72 -8.31 13.40
N ASN A 188 3.08 -9.48 13.53
CA ASN A 188 3.67 -10.70 14.08
C ASN A 188 4.37 -11.54 13.00
N GLY A 189 4.37 -11.09 11.74
CA GLY A 189 4.94 -11.82 10.60
C GLY A 189 4.03 -12.91 10.06
N GLN A 190 2.78 -13.01 10.52
CA GLN A 190 1.81 -13.99 10.04
C GLN A 190 1.46 -13.68 8.57
N LEU A 191 1.59 -14.68 7.70
CA LEU A 191 1.35 -14.56 6.26
C LEU A 191 -0.16 -14.52 5.96
N MET A 192 -0.67 -13.32 5.68
CA MET A 192 -2.08 -13.03 5.46
C MET A 192 -2.55 -13.34 4.03
N ALA A 193 -1.74 -12.96 3.06
CA ALA A 193 -2.01 -13.18 1.64
C ALA A 193 -0.71 -13.21 0.84
N VAL A 194 -0.74 -13.81 -0.34
CA VAL A 194 0.38 -13.81 -1.29
C VAL A 194 -0.13 -13.56 -2.70
N PHE A 195 0.61 -12.77 -3.46
CA PHE A 195 0.43 -12.59 -4.88
C PHE A 195 1.64 -13.12 -5.63
N THR A 196 1.38 -14.05 -6.55
CA THR A 196 2.40 -14.56 -7.48
C THR A 196 2.07 -14.09 -8.88
N SER A 197 2.97 -13.27 -9.42
CA SER A 197 2.87 -12.74 -10.77
C SER A 197 3.08 -13.84 -11.81
N GLN A 198 2.30 -13.79 -12.89
CA GLN A 198 2.51 -14.63 -14.07
C GLN A 198 3.13 -13.77 -15.17
N THR A 199 4.44 -13.58 -15.10
CA THR A 199 5.19 -12.88 -16.15
C THR A 199 5.72 -13.87 -17.16
N PHE A 200 4.88 -14.33 -18.10
CA PHE A 200 5.39 -15.10 -19.25
C PHE A 200 4.82 -14.71 -20.62
N SER A 201 3.99 -13.66 -20.74
CA SER A 201 3.65 -13.16 -22.07
C SER A 201 3.13 -11.72 -22.06
N LEU A 202 3.80 -10.83 -22.81
CA LEU A 202 3.37 -9.47 -23.15
C LEU A 202 1.99 -9.42 -23.84
N SER A 203 1.51 -10.57 -24.35
CA SER A 203 0.18 -10.72 -24.98
C SER A 203 -0.88 -11.30 -24.04
N SER A 204 -0.50 -11.79 -22.85
CA SER A 204 -1.47 -12.43 -21.96
C SER A 204 -2.18 -11.39 -21.11
N SER A 205 -3.51 -11.46 -21.07
CA SER A 205 -4.33 -10.70 -20.13
C SER A 205 -4.18 -11.18 -18.69
N ALA A 206 -3.34 -12.20 -18.43
CA ALA A 206 -3.13 -12.78 -17.11
C ALA A 206 -2.08 -11.97 -16.35
N CYS A 207 -2.44 -11.47 -15.17
CA CYS A 207 -1.52 -10.73 -14.31
C CYS A 207 -0.84 -11.66 -13.28
N GLY A 208 -1.59 -12.62 -12.75
CA GLY A 208 -1.11 -13.55 -11.73
C GLY A 208 -2.25 -14.09 -10.87
N THR A 209 -1.91 -14.64 -9.70
CA THR A 209 -2.86 -15.20 -8.75
C THR A 209 -2.62 -14.60 -7.36
N VAL A 210 -3.70 -14.21 -6.69
CA VAL A 210 -3.71 -13.84 -5.26
C VAL A 210 -4.26 -15.02 -4.47
N GLN A 211 -3.59 -15.41 -3.38
CA GLN A 211 -4.09 -16.34 -2.37
C GLN A 211 -4.27 -15.59 -1.05
N ILE A 212 -5.43 -15.74 -0.43
CA ILE A 212 -5.75 -15.21 0.89
C ILE A 212 -5.74 -16.39 1.86
N ASN A 213 -4.84 -16.34 2.84
CA ASN A 213 -4.59 -17.45 3.76
C ASN A 213 -5.48 -17.41 5.00
N MET A 214 -6.11 -16.26 5.27
CA MET A 214 -6.92 -16.03 6.46
C MET A 214 -8.37 -15.77 6.07
N ASP A 215 -9.31 -16.48 6.70
CA ASP A 215 -10.74 -16.21 6.58
C ASP A 215 -11.20 -15.24 7.67
N LEU A 216 -11.00 -13.95 7.42
CA LEU A 216 -11.51 -12.87 8.26
C LEU A 216 -12.80 -12.26 7.67
N GLY A 217 -13.48 -12.99 6.79
CA GLY A 217 -14.69 -12.56 6.12
C GLY A 217 -14.49 -11.60 4.94
N PRO A 218 -15.58 -11.24 4.24
CA PRO A 218 -15.51 -10.56 2.95
C PRO A 218 -14.94 -9.13 3.00
N ALA A 219 -15.07 -8.44 4.14
CA ALA A 219 -14.46 -7.11 4.30
C ALA A 219 -12.93 -7.17 4.21
N PHE A 220 -12.34 -8.23 4.77
CA PHE A 220 -10.90 -8.49 4.65
C PHE A 220 -10.52 -8.86 3.23
N GLU A 221 -11.27 -9.75 2.57
CA GLU A 221 -11.02 -10.08 1.16
C GLU A 221 -11.02 -8.83 0.27
N HIS A 222 -11.99 -7.92 0.48
CA HIS A 222 -12.05 -6.64 -0.22
C HIS A 222 -10.81 -5.78 0.05
N ALA A 223 -10.39 -5.68 1.31
CA ALA A 223 -9.21 -4.91 1.70
C ALA A 223 -7.95 -5.45 1.02
N VAL A 224 -7.75 -6.77 1.02
CA VAL A 224 -6.62 -7.45 0.39
C VAL A 224 -6.61 -7.20 -1.12
N ILE A 225 -7.70 -7.47 -1.83
CA ILE A 225 -7.77 -7.32 -3.29
C ILE A 225 -7.59 -5.86 -3.71
N MET A 226 -8.25 -4.93 -3.00
CA MET A 226 -8.20 -3.50 -3.33
C MET A 226 -6.81 -2.91 -3.08
N SER A 227 -6.22 -3.16 -1.90
CA SER A 227 -4.89 -2.63 -1.56
C SER A 227 -3.81 -3.16 -2.50
N PHE A 228 -3.82 -4.47 -2.78
CA PHE A 228 -2.92 -5.10 -3.74
C PHE A 228 -3.01 -4.43 -5.12
N LEU A 229 -4.23 -4.29 -5.67
CA LEU A 229 -4.39 -3.75 -7.02
C LEU A 229 -4.06 -2.25 -7.11
N CYS A 230 -4.26 -1.47 -6.05
CA CYS A 230 -3.77 -0.10 -5.98
C CYS A 230 -2.23 -0.05 -6.09
N ILE A 231 -1.52 -0.86 -5.30
CA ILE A 231 -0.05 -0.93 -5.36
C ILE A 231 0.42 -1.38 -6.74
N TYR A 232 -0.19 -2.44 -7.27
CA TYR A 232 0.17 -3.03 -8.55
C TYR A 232 0.00 -2.03 -9.71
N GLU A 233 -1.14 -1.33 -9.77
CA GLU A 233 -1.39 -0.32 -10.80
C GLU A 233 -0.48 0.90 -10.65
N LEU A 234 -0.22 1.37 -9.42
CA LEU A 234 0.69 2.49 -9.19
C LEU A 234 2.09 2.18 -9.73
N ARG A 235 2.64 1.00 -9.39
CA ARG A 235 3.94 0.55 -9.91
C ARG A 235 3.96 0.49 -11.43
N LYS A 236 2.87 0.00 -12.05
CA LYS A 236 2.76 -0.06 -13.51
C LYS A 236 2.78 1.33 -14.16
N ARG A 237 2.10 2.30 -13.55
CA ARG A 237 2.07 3.70 -14.02
C ARG A 237 3.45 4.35 -13.93
N VAL A 238 4.17 4.11 -12.83
CA VAL A 238 5.54 4.60 -12.64
C VAL A 238 6.49 4.07 -13.72
N VAL A 239 6.48 2.75 -13.96
CA VAL A 239 7.34 2.11 -14.99
C VAL A 239 7.00 2.59 -16.40
N SER A 240 5.71 2.78 -16.70
CA SER A 240 5.29 3.29 -18.02
C SER A 240 5.77 4.73 -18.23
N ASN A 241 5.68 5.58 -17.20
CA ASN A 241 6.15 6.96 -17.28
C ASN A 241 7.67 7.04 -17.42
N SER A 242 8.45 6.21 -16.71
CA SER A 242 9.91 6.22 -16.80
C SER A 242 10.43 5.80 -18.19
N SER A 243 9.67 4.99 -18.92
CA SER A 243 10.00 4.65 -20.33
C SER A 243 9.70 5.77 -21.33
N SER A 244 9.04 6.86 -20.92
CA SER A 244 8.50 7.91 -21.81
C SER A 244 9.10 9.31 -21.63
N SER A 245 10.00 9.54 -20.66
CA SER A 245 10.52 10.88 -20.37
C SER A 245 12.03 10.92 -20.06
N ASN A 246 12.83 11.40 -21.03
CA ASN A 246 14.03 12.18 -20.73
C ASN A 246 13.55 13.55 -20.22
N GLY A 247 13.60 13.81 -18.91
CA GLY A 247 13.31 15.14 -18.35
C GLY A 247 12.54 15.11 -17.02
N MET A 248 13.27 15.31 -15.92
CA MET A 248 12.85 15.68 -14.56
C MET A 248 11.36 15.58 -14.19
N SER A 249 11.00 14.56 -13.40
CA SER A 249 10.00 14.66 -12.33
C SER A 249 10.30 13.63 -11.25
N ALA A 250 10.50 14.11 -10.03
CA ALA A 250 10.78 13.30 -8.85
C ALA A 250 9.53 12.50 -8.44
N MET A 251 9.40 11.28 -8.95
CA MET A 251 8.80 10.14 -8.27
C MET A 251 9.29 8.85 -8.95
N ALA A 252 10.08 8.08 -8.18
CA ALA A 252 10.61 6.75 -8.47
C ALA A 252 11.61 6.63 -9.63
N ALA A 253 12.88 6.92 -9.34
CA ALA A 253 13.97 6.12 -9.87
C ALA A 253 14.20 4.94 -8.92
N VAL A 254 13.48 3.84 -9.14
CA VAL A 254 13.92 2.52 -8.65
C VAL A 254 13.77 1.54 -9.81
N ALA A 255 14.68 1.68 -10.77
CA ALA A 255 14.92 0.72 -11.84
C ALA A 255 16.44 0.63 -12.07
N ALA A 256 17.01 -0.45 -11.51
CA ALA A 256 18.20 -1.19 -11.94
C ALA A 256 19.43 -0.44 -12.50
N ALA A 257 20.53 -0.46 -11.74
CA ALA A 257 21.86 -0.80 -12.27
C ALA A 257 22.81 -1.21 -11.12
N GLY A 258 22.59 -2.39 -10.54
CA GLY A 258 23.67 -3.16 -9.92
C GLY A 258 24.29 -4.03 -11.02
N GLY A 259 25.42 -3.58 -11.55
CA GLY A 259 26.20 -4.30 -12.56
C GLY A 259 27.66 -3.99 -12.36
N ALA A 260 28.34 -4.87 -11.62
CA ALA A 260 29.79 -4.85 -11.49
C ALA A 260 30.45 -5.31 -12.80
N GLY A 261 31.55 -4.65 -13.17
CA GLY A 261 32.65 -5.23 -13.94
C GLY A 261 32.69 -4.91 -15.44
N ALA A 262 33.62 -4.03 -15.83
CA ALA A 262 34.58 -4.31 -16.90
C ALA A 262 35.65 -3.20 -16.96
N SER A 263 36.88 -3.58 -16.63
CA SER A 263 38.11 -2.86 -16.97
C SER A 263 38.22 -2.70 -18.49
N GLY A 264 38.46 -1.47 -18.95
CA GLY A 264 38.76 -1.18 -20.36
C GLY A 264 39.75 -0.03 -20.45
N GLY A 265 41.01 -0.36 -20.66
CA GLY A 265 42.07 0.60 -20.95
C GLY A 265 41.98 1.15 -22.38
N GLY A 266 42.58 2.33 -22.55
CA GLY A 266 42.71 3.05 -23.82
C GLY A 266 42.82 4.54 -23.45
N GLY A 267 43.89 5.26 -23.70
CA GLY A 267 44.84 5.23 -24.80
C GLY A 267 45.14 6.70 -25.06
N GLY A 268 46.23 7.22 -24.50
CA GLY A 268 46.62 8.61 -24.64
C GLY A 268 47.14 8.88 -26.05
N GLY A 269 46.34 9.57 -26.86
CA GLY A 269 46.75 10.17 -28.13
C GLY A 269 46.84 11.69 -27.94
N GLY A 270 48.04 12.24 -28.12
CA GLY A 270 48.35 13.65 -27.89
C GLY A 270 47.77 14.60 -28.94
N GLY A 271 47.39 15.79 -28.46
CA GLY A 271 47.64 17.06 -29.13
C GLY A 271 48.59 17.84 -28.20
N GLY A 272 49.52 18.66 -28.64
CA GLY A 272 49.67 19.38 -29.90
C GLY A 272 50.28 20.72 -29.52
N CYS A 273 51.49 20.98 -29.98
CA CYS A 273 52.06 22.28 -30.32
C CYS A 273 53.39 22.06 -31.05
#